data_AF-A0A7W4UP02-F1
#
_entry.id   AF-A0A7W4UP02-F1
#
_cell.length_a   1.000
_cell.length_b   1.000
_cell.length_c   1.000
_cell.angle_alpha   90.00
_cell.angle_beta   90.00
_cell.angle_gamma   90.00
#
_symmetry.space_group_name_H-M   'P 1'
#
loop_
_entity.id
_entity.type
_entity.pdbx_description
1 polymer ?
#
loop_
_entity_poly.entity_id
_entity_poly.type
_entity_poly.pdbx_seq_one_letter_code
_entity_poly.pdbx_strand_id
1 'polypeptide(L)'
;MATALLAGCAPEPDPVDLPLPIDYENLEWPPGYAPTLMWTADRKSVAVQFPDSLLTSCSQEHAADITQADDHNFTIEIKTTSDSTACLGLGHIYSETLDFPSGQVPDVPVFVDLVFPDSGKGFELTMS
;
A
#
# COMPACT_ATOMS: atom_id res chain seq x y z
N MET A 1 -45.86 -45.19 -4.85
CA MET A 1 -45.78 -44.29 -3.68
C MET A 1 -44.39 -43.70 -3.66
N ALA A 2 -44.31 -42.38 -3.85
CA ALA A 2 -43.07 -41.62 -3.90
C ALA A 2 -42.75 -41.11 -2.48
N THR A 3 -41.48 -41.24 -2.08
CA THR A 3 -40.96 -40.57 -0.88
C THR A 3 -39.76 -39.74 -1.34
N ALA A 4 -39.97 -38.43 -1.42
CA ALA A 4 -38.95 -37.44 -1.67
C ALA A 4 -38.11 -37.25 -0.40
N LEU A 5 -36.79 -37.37 -0.52
CA LEU A 5 -35.84 -37.04 0.53
C LEU A 5 -35.22 -35.67 0.24
N LEU A 6 -35.61 -34.73 1.10
CA LEU A 6 -34.83 -33.65 1.70
C LEU A 6 -33.92 -32.83 0.78
N ALA A 7 -34.41 -31.60 0.55
CA ALA A 7 -33.64 -30.43 0.20
C ALA A 7 -32.42 -30.27 1.13
N GLY A 8 -31.23 -30.49 0.59
CA GLY A 8 -30.02 -29.84 1.04
C GLY A 8 -29.72 -28.73 0.04
N CYS A 9 -30.25 -27.53 0.28
CA CYS A 9 -29.75 -26.34 -0.40
C CYS A 9 -28.27 -26.24 -0.02
N ALA A 10 -27.38 -26.40 -1.00
CA ALA A 10 -26.03 -25.91 -0.85
C ALA A 10 -26.13 -24.42 -0.47
N PRO A 11 -25.34 -23.90 0.47
CA PRO A 11 -25.24 -22.47 0.63
C PRO A 11 -24.80 -21.90 -0.71
N GLU A 12 -25.69 -21.18 -1.39
CA GLU A 12 -25.31 -20.29 -2.48
C GLU A 12 -24.24 -19.35 -1.90
N PRO A 13 -23.05 -19.25 -2.51
CA PRO A 13 -22.11 -18.22 -2.10
C PRO A 13 -22.75 -16.87 -2.43
N ASP A 14 -22.95 -16.04 -1.40
CA ASP A 14 -23.40 -14.66 -1.54
C ASP A 14 -22.58 -13.93 -2.63
N PRO A 15 -23.21 -13.34 -3.65
CA PRO A 15 -22.52 -12.59 -4.69
C PRO A 15 -22.37 -11.10 -4.29
N VAL A 16 -21.73 -10.81 -3.15
CA VAL A 16 -21.46 -9.45 -2.64
C VAL A 16 -20.27 -9.57 -1.65
N ASP A 17 -19.07 -9.02 -1.77
CA ASP A 17 -18.45 -7.95 -2.54
C ASP A 17 -17.03 -8.42 -2.93
N LEU A 18 -16.83 -8.83 -4.19
CA LEU A 18 -15.48 -8.80 -4.75
C LEU A 18 -15.14 -7.31 -4.97
N PRO A 19 -13.93 -6.83 -4.61
CA PRO A 19 -13.57 -5.44 -4.85
C PRO A 19 -13.82 -5.10 -6.32
N LEU A 20 -14.57 -4.03 -6.55
CA LEU A 20 -14.76 -3.48 -7.88
C LEU A 20 -13.36 -3.28 -8.51
N PRO A 21 -13.15 -3.63 -9.79
CA PRO A 21 -11.93 -3.24 -10.46
C PRO A 21 -11.87 -1.71 -10.41
N ILE A 22 -10.85 -1.19 -9.73
CA ILE A 22 -10.59 0.25 -9.67
C ILE A 22 -10.48 0.75 -11.11
N ASP A 23 -11.29 1.76 -11.43
CA ASP A 23 -11.32 2.38 -12.74
C ASP A 23 -10.06 3.25 -12.89
N TYR A 24 -9.13 2.83 -13.76
CA TYR A 24 -7.84 3.49 -14.00
C TYR A 24 -7.96 4.67 -14.98
N GLU A 25 -9.09 5.37 -15.03
CA GLU A 25 -9.29 6.48 -15.97
C GLU A 25 -8.64 7.78 -15.46
N ASN A 26 -7.32 7.88 -15.70
CA ASN A 26 -6.43 9.06 -15.70
C ASN A 26 -5.16 8.95 -14.85
N LEU A 27 -4.54 7.77 -14.78
CA LEU A 27 -3.10 7.71 -14.50
C LEU A 27 -2.40 7.29 -15.77
N GLU A 28 -1.78 8.27 -16.45
CA GLU A 28 -0.80 7.98 -17.49
C GLU A 28 0.35 7.16 -16.87
N TRP A 29 0.25 5.87 -17.15
CA TRP A 29 1.24 4.80 -17.06
C TRP A 29 2.64 5.26 -17.52
N PRO A 30 3.74 4.68 -16.99
CA PRO A 30 3.90 3.24 -16.74
C PRO A 30 3.77 2.77 -15.28
N PRO A 31 3.45 1.48 -15.00
CA PRO A 31 3.14 0.94 -13.68
C PRO A 31 4.38 0.26 -13.06
N GLY A 32 5.57 0.62 -13.52
CA GLY A 32 6.83 0.09 -13.01
C GLY A 32 7.50 1.04 -12.02
N TYR A 33 6.86 2.19 -11.76
CA TYR A 33 7.47 3.33 -11.06
C TYR A 33 6.64 3.86 -9.90
N ALA A 34 5.38 3.43 -9.76
CA ALA A 34 4.51 3.92 -8.70
C ALA A 34 4.63 3.02 -7.45
N PRO A 35 4.63 3.62 -6.26
CA PRO A 35 4.56 2.86 -5.02
C PRO A 35 3.16 2.25 -4.84
N THR A 36 3.08 1.15 -4.10
CA THR A 36 1.82 0.49 -3.73
C THR A 36 1.67 0.46 -2.22
N LEU A 37 0.46 0.69 -1.72
CA LEU A 37 0.10 0.50 -0.31
C LEU A 37 -0.72 -0.77 -0.14
N MET A 38 -0.42 -1.53 0.91
CA MET A 38 -1.17 -2.72 1.29
C MET A 38 -1.39 -2.73 2.81
N TRP A 39 -2.55 -3.20 3.24
CA TRP A 39 -2.76 -3.51 4.66
C TRP A 39 -1.92 -4.71 5.10
N THR A 40 -1.38 -4.67 6.32
CA THR A 40 -0.97 -5.91 6.99
C THR A 40 -2.18 -6.79 7.27
N ALA A 41 -1.95 -8.09 7.48
CA ALA A 41 -3.03 -9.06 7.69
C ALA A 41 -3.92 -8.73 8.90
N ASP A 42 -3.37 -8.09 9.93
CA ASP A 42 -4.09 -7.64 11.13
C ASP A 42 -4.62 -6.18 11.01
N ARG A 43 -4.36 -5.54 9.87
CA ARG A 43 -4.71 -4.15 9.51
C ARG A 43 -4.21 -3.07 10.47
N LYS A 44 -3.22 -3.37 11.32
CA LYS A 44 -2.64 -2.41 12.27
C LYS A 44 -1.47 -1.62 11.70
N SER A 45 -1.00 -2.02 10.54
CA SER A 45 0.14 -1.41 9.86
C SER A 45 -0.14 -1.36 8.37
N VAL A 46 0.62 -0.52 7.68
CA VAL A 46 0.66 -0.41 6.23
C VAL A 46 1.99 -0.90 5.71
N ALA A 47 1.98 -1.70 4.66
CA ALA A 47 3.16 -2.04 3.89
C ALA A 47 3.21 -1.16 2.63
N VAL A 48 4.33 -0.45 2.45
CA VAL A 48 4.63 0.35 1.27
C VAL A 48 5.65 -0.40 0.42
N GLN A 49 5.29 -0.74 -0.81
CA GLN A 49 6.23 -1.30 -1.78
C GLN A 49 6.58 -0.26 -2.84
N PHE A 50 7.86 -0.07 -3.12
CA PHE A 50 8.31 0.97 -4.03
C PHE A 50 9.64 0.61 -4.73
N PRO A 51 9.85 1.06 -5.98
CA PRO A 51 11.10 0.81 -6.69
C PRO A 51 12.22 1.76 -6.23
N ASP A 52 13.47 1.28 -6.33
CA ASP A 52 14.69 2.04 -6.06
C ASP A 52 14.77 3.39 -6.78
N SER A 53 14.15 3.51 -7.94
CA SER A 53 14.02 4.75 -8.71
C SER A 53 13.31 5.90 -7.98
N LEU A 54 12.61 5.63 -6.88
CA LEU A 54 11.98 6.66 -6.04
C LEU A 54 12.89 7.17 -4.91
N LEU A 55 13.99 6.48 -4.64
CA LEU A 55 15.01 6.92 -3.68
C LEU A 55 16.07 7.78 -4.38
N THR A 56 16.93 8.40 -3.57
CA THR A 56 18.16 9.00 -4.09
C THR A 56 19.03 7.93 -4.73
N SER A 57 19.70 8.32 -5.82
CA SER A 57 20.69 7.44 -6.46
C SER A 57 21.69 6.94 -5.43
N CYS A 58 21.92 5.62 -5.42
CA CYS A 58 22.92 4.97 -4.55
C CYS A 58 22.56 4.87 -3.06
N SER A 59 21.28 5.04 -2.74
CA SER A 59 20.72 4.71 -1.42
C SER A 59 20.95 3.24 -1.07
N GLN A 60 21.67 2.95 0.02
CA GLN A 60 21.80 1.58 0.54
C GLN A 60 20.85 1.28 1.70
N GLU A 61 20.48 2.32 2.42
CA GLU A 61 19.60 2.24 3.59
C GLU A 61 18.53 3.31 3.49
N HIS A 62 17.36 3.01 4.03
CA HIS A 62 16.27 3.95 4.15
C HIS A 62 15.58 3.81 5.49
N ALA A 63 15.03 4.92 5.95
CA ALA A 63 14.15 5.02 7.10
C ALA A 63 12.78 5.47 6.60
N ALA A 64 11.73 4.90 7.18
CA ALA A 64 10.37 5.29 6.89
C ALA A 64 9.69 5.72 8.19
N ASP A 65 9.02 6.87 8.15
CA ASP A 65 8.27 7.42 9.26
C ASP A 65 6.82 7.68 8.83
N ILE A 66 5.86 7.48 9.74
CA ILE A 66 4.46 7.82 9.54
C ILE A 66 4.07 8.95 10.48
N THR A 67 3.46 9.99 9.91
CA THR A 67 2.87 11.11 10.65
C THR A 67 1.36 11.06 10.44
N GLN A 68 0.61 11.05 11.54
CA GLN A 68 -0.84 11.07 11.51
C GLN A 68 -1.34 12.50 11.77
N ALA A 69 -2.08 13.07 10.82
CA ALA A 69 -2.74 14.36 11.00
C ALA A 69 -4.10 14.19 11.70
N ASP A 70 -4.85 13.16 11.30
CA ASP A 70 -6.10 12.74 11.91
C ASP A 70 -6.35 11.24 11.64
N ASP A 71 -7.52 10.70 11.98
CA ASP A 71 -7.85 9.28 11.84
C ASP A 71 -7.90 8.77 10.38
N HIS A 72 -7.84 9.66 9.39
CA HIS A 72 -7.99 9.36 7.97
C HIS A 72 -6.86 9.89 7.11
N ASN A 73 -6.08 10.87 7.57
CA ASN A 73 -5.02 11.50 6.81
C ASN A 73 -3.65 11.19 7.42
N PHE A 74 -2.82 10.50 6.64
CA PHE A 74 -1.49 10.08 7.04
C PHE A 74 -0.47 10.53 6.01
N THR A 75 0.70 10.91 6.50
CA THR A 75 1.86 11.16 5.65
C THR A 75 2.91 10.10 5.96
N ILE A 76 3.38 9.39 4.93
CA ILE A 76 4.49 8.46 5.03
C ILE A 76 5.69 9.09 4.35
N GLU A 77 6.79 9.24 5.08
CA GLU A 77 8.02 9.84 4.56
C GLU A 77 9.13 8.77 4.51
N ILE A 78 9.69 8.53 3.33
CA ILE A 78 10.75 7.54 3.12
C ILE A 78 12.05 8.25 2.74
N LYS A 79 13.01 8.25 3.66
CA LYS A 79 14.32 8.91 3.55
C LYS A 79 15.44 7.91 3.36
N THR A 80 16.42 8.23 2.55
CA THR A 80 17.71 7.56 2.44
C THR A 80 18.60 7.97 3.63
N THR A 81 19.21 6.99 4.30
CA THR A 81 20.12 7.24 5.44
C THR A 81 21.60 7.02 5.11
N SER A 82 21.92 6.46 3.95
CA SER A 82 23.30 6.35 3.47
C SER A 82 23.44 6.39 1.94
N ASP A 83 24.44 7.12 1.47
CA ASP A 83 24.84 7.21 0.07
C ASP A 83 26.13 6.42 -0.18
N SER A 84 26.11 5.51 -1.15
CA SER A 84 27.30 4.75 -1.56
C SER A 84 27.88 5.23 -2.88
N THR A 85 29.21 5.12 -3.02
CA THR A 85 29.91 5.40 -4.29
C THR A 85 29.75 4.28 -5.34
N ALA A 86 29.18 3.13 -4.98
CA ALA A 86 28.95 2.00 -5.88
C ALA A 86 27.44 1.88 -6.18
N CYS A 87 27.01 2.53 -7.26
CA CYS A 87 25.61 2.62 -7.63
C CYS A 87 25.31 1.53 -8.66
N LEU A 88 24.63 0.47 -8.23
CA LEU A 88 24.00 -0.46 -9.17
C LEU A 88 22.49 -0.21 -9.05
N GLY A 89 21.92 0.53 -10.01
CA GLY A 89 20.48 0.62 -10.20
C GLY A 89 20.01 -0.72 -10.74
N LEU A 90 19.69 -1.64 -9.84
CA LEU A 90 19.35 -3.02 -10.18
C LEU A 90 17.83 -3.22 -10.31
N GLY A 91 17.03 -2.15 -10.19
CA GLY A 91 15.58 -2.23 -10.25
C GLY A 91 15.01 -2.95 -9.03
N HIS A 92 15.61 -2.72 -7.86
CA HIS A 92 15.15 -3.32 -6.62
C HIS A 92 13.80 -2.75 -6.22
N ILE A 93 12.92 -3.60 -5.72
CA ILE A 93 11.70 -3.19 -5.04
C ILE A 93 11.96 -3.32 -3.54
N TYR A 94 11.80 -2.20 -2.84
CA TYR A 94 11.84 -2.13 -1.40
C TYR A 94 10.44 -2.28 -0.81
N SER A 95 10.38 -2.74 0.43
CA SER A 95 9.14 -2.90 1.17
C SER A 95 9.35 -2.41 2.58
N GLU A 96 8.58 -1.40 2.97
CA GLU A 96 8.60 -0.83 4.32
C GLU A 96 7.26 -1.10 5.01
N THR A 97 7.29 -1.49 6.28
CA THR A 97 6.07 -1.72 7.07
C THR A 97 6.03 -0.72 8.21
N LEU A 98 4.96 0.07 8.27
CA LEU A 98 4.79 1.13 9.25
C LEU A 98 3.52 0.90 10.06
N ASP A 99 3.67 0.87 11.38
CA ASP A 99 2.55 0.77 12.31
C ASP A 99 1.80 2.10 12.43
N PHE A 100 0.48 2.06 12.46
CA PHE A 100 -0.30 3.28 12.70
C PHE A 100 -0.05 3.82 14.11
N PRO A 101 0.18 5.14 14.29
CA PRO A 101 0.46 5.73 15.61
C PRO A 101 -0.64 5.48 16.65
N SER A 102 -1.89 5.40 16.22
CA SER A 102 -3.04 5.10 17.09
C SER A 102 -3.13 3.63 17.50
N GLY A 103 -2.46 2.71 16.80
CA GLY A 103 -2.57 1.26 16.95
C GLY A 103 -3.95 0.69 16.61
N GLN A 104 -4.84 1.50 16.03
CA GLN A 104 -6.20 1.13 15.65
C GLN A 104 -6.33 1.04 14.14
N VAL A 105 -7.11 0.06 13.70
CA VAL A 105 -7.49 -0.09 12.29
C VAL A 105 -8.53 0.98 11.96
N PRO A 106 -8.32 1.85 10.97
CA PRO A 106 -9.33 2.79 10.53
C PRO A 106 -10.55 2.07 9.94
N ASP A 107 -11.76 2.45 10.38
CA ASP A 107 -13.03 1.84 9.94
C ASP A 107 -13.51 2.35 8.56
N VAL A 108 -12.76 3.25 7.93
CA VAL A 108 -13.09 3.92 6.65
C VAL A 108 -11.83 4.07 5.81
N PRO A 109 -11.95 4.44 4.51
CA PRO A 109 -10.79 4.66 3.67
C PRO A 109 -9.85 5.72 4.24
N VAL A 110 -8.56 5.44 4.07
CA VAL A 110 -7.45 6.26 4.57
C VAL A 110 -6.77 6.95 3.39
N PHE A 111 -6.57 8.25 3.49
CA PHE A 111 -5.78 9.04 2.56
C PHE A 111 -4.32 9.07 3.04
N VAL A 112 -3.41 8.73 2.14
CA VAL A 112 -1.99 8.59 2.42
C VAL A 112 -1.19 9.44 1.43
N ASP A 113 -0.51 10.44 1.98
CA ASP A 113 0.50 11.22 1.28
C ASP A 113 1.85 10.50 1.44
N LEU A 114 2.33 9.85 0.38
CA LEU A 114 3.62 9.19 0.39
C LEU A 114 4.68 10.10 -0.24
N VAL A 115 5.72 10.42 0.53
CA VAL A 115 6.75 11.39 0.13
C VAL A 115 8.13 10.74 0.20
N PHE A 116 8.91 10.97 -0.86
CA PHE A 116 10.32 10.63 -0.98
C PHE A 116 11.12 11.94 -1.01
N PRO A 117 11.39 12.56 0.16
CA PRO A 117 11.98 13.91 0.24
C PRO A 117 13.30 14.02 -0.51
N ASP A 118 14.13 12.98 -0.49
CA ASP A 118 15.47 13.05 -1.06
C ASP A 118 15.47 13.06 -2.60
N SER A 119 14.46 12.41 -3.21
CA SER A 119 14.22 12.48 -4.65
C SER A 119 13.24 13.58 -5.06
N GLY A 120 12.58 14.22 -4.09
CA GLY A 120 11.54 15.23 -4.28
C GLY A 120 10.24 14.67 -4.87
N LYS A 121 10.02 13.36 -4.81
CA LYS A 121 8.82 12.71 -5.37
C LYS A 121 7.74 12.56 -4.30
N GLY A 122 6.48 12.60 -4.72
CA GLY A 122 5.33 12.41 -3.85
C GLY A 122 4.16 11.77 -4.59
N PHE A 123 3.31 11.07 -3.84
CA PHE A 123 2.15 10.35 -4.33
C PHE A 123 1.00 10.51 -3.33
N GLU A 124 -0.20 10.80 -3.84
CA GLU A 124 -1.44 10.77 -3.07
C GLU A 124 -2.13 9.43 -3.34
N LEU A 125 -2.35 8.65 -2.30
CA LEU A 125 -2.87 7.29 -2.39
C LEU A 125 -4.03 7.10 -1.41
N THR A 126 -4.93 6.18 -1.75
CA THR A 126 -6.07 5.83 -0.87
C THR A 126 -6.02 4.35 -0.53
N MET A 127 -6.14 4.01 0.75
CA MET A 127 -6.29 2.65 1.23
C MET A 127 -7.75 2.39 1.62
N SER A 128 -8.37 1.39 0.99
CA SER A 128 -9.75 0.95 1.24
C SER A 128 -9.82 -0.51 1.69
#